data_AF-A0A953R9Q1-F1
#
_entry.id   AF-A0A953R9Q1-F1
#
_cell.length_a   1.000
_cell.length_b   1.000
_cell.length_c   1.000
_cell.angle_alpha   90.00
_cell.angle_beta   90.00
_cell.angle_gamma   90.00
#
_symmetry.space_group_name_H-M   'P 1'
#
loop_
_entity.id
_entity.type
_entity.pdbx_description
1 polymer ?
#
loop_
_entity_poly.entity_id
_entity_poly.type
_entity_poly.pdbx_seq_one_letter_code
_entity_poly.pdbx_strand_id
1 'polypeptide(L)' 'TRRQHDRPLDRFGSLQEVREAAEREYILKKLEETSGNVTRTAELLGLERSNLYRKMKTLGIGPNE' A
#
# COMPACT_ATOMS: atom_id res chain seq x y z
N THR A 1 3.58 39.63 14.30
CA THR A 1 4.21 38.96 13.14
C THR A 1 4.34 37.48 13.41
N ARG A 2 3.61 36.62 12.68
CA ARG A 2 3.98 35.25 12.23
C ARG A 2 2.70 34.62 11.65
N ARG A 3 2.44 34.89 10.37
CA ARG A 3 1.47 34.10 9.59
C ARG A 3 2.07 32.69 9.49
N GLN A 4 1.50 31.74 10.23
CA GLN A 4 1.87 30.35 10.12
C GLN A 4 1.53 29.90 8.68
N HIS A 5 2.53 29.31 8.03
CA HIS A 5 2.42 28.88 6.65
C HIS A 5 1.43 27.71 6.56
N ASP A 6 0.22 27.98 6.08
CA ASP A 6 -0.62 26.97 5.45
C ASP A 6 0.03 26.63 4.10
N ARG A 7 1.03 25.74 4.11
CA ARG A 7 1.68 25.28 2.86
C ARG A 7 0.86 24.10 2.33
N PRO A 8 0.18 24.23 1.18
CA PRO A 8 -0.62 23.15 0.60
C PRO A 8 0.20 21.91 0.18
N LEU A 9 1.53 21.96 0.28
CA LEU A 9 2.46 20.87 -0.04
C LEU A 9 2.58 19.83 1.09
N ASP A 10 2.20 20.15 2.33
CA ASP A 10 2.19 19.20 3.47
C ASP A 10 0.92 18.33 3.52
N ARG A 11 0.03 18.43 2.51
CA ARG A 11 -1.18 17.58 2.45
C ARG A 11 -0.84 16.11 2.18
N PHE A 12 0.32 15.86 1.58
CA PHE A 12 0.85 14.53 1.36
C PHE A 12 2.01 14.35 2.33
N GLY A 13 2.08 13.20 3.01
CA GLY A 13 3.24 12.85 3.82
C GLY A 13 4.53 12.81 2.98
N SER A 14 5.61 12.38 3.60
CA SER A 14 6.87 12.08 2.91
C SER A 14 6.66 11.25 1.64
N LEU A 15 7.57 11.36 0.67
CA LEU A 15 7.52 10.55 -0.56
C LEU A 15 7.39 9.04 -0.27
N GLN A 16 7.95 8.61 0.85
CA GLN A 16 7.81 7.25 1.33
C GLN A 16 6.35 6.91 1.65
N GLU A 17 5.66 7.73 2.44
CA GLU A 17 4.25 7.53 2.80
C GLU A 17 3.32 7.55 1.58
N VAL A 18 3.60 8.42 0.61
CA VAL A 18 2.82 8.45 -0.65
C VAL A 18 2.98 7.15 -1.44
N ARG A 19 4.22 6.63 -1.53
CA ARG A 19 4.49 5.36 -2.22
C ARG A 19 3.87 4.18 -1.48
N GLU A 20 3.95 4.16 -0.17
CA GLU A 20 3.34 3.12 0.66
C GLU A 20 1.82 3.12 0.54
N ALA A 21 1.18 4.30 0.54
CA ALA A 21 -0.26 4.42 0.34
C ALA A 21 -0.70 3.90 -1.04
N ALA A 22 -0.01 4.32 -2.11
CA ALA A 22 -0.30 3.86 -3.46
C ALA A 22 -0.06 2.35 -3.63
N GLU A 23 1.03 1.83 -3.07
CA GLU A 23 1.34 0.40 -3.10
C GLU A 23 0.28 -0.41 -2.34
N ARG A 24 -0.15 0.08 -1.17
CA ARG A 24 -1.20 -0.54 -0.36
C ARG A 24 -2.51 -0.65 -1.12
N GLU A 25 -2.96 0.46 -1.72
CA GLU A 25 -4.20 0.51 -2.49
C GLU A 25 -4.15 -0.45 -3.69
N TYR A 26 -3.00 -0.50 -4.38
CA TYR A 26 -2.83 -1.41 -5.51
C TYR A 26 -2.89 -2.88 -5.10
N ILE A 27 -2.22 -3.26 -4.01
CA ILE A 27 -2.25 -4.63 -3.48
C ILE A 27 -3.67 -5.01 -3.04
N LEU A 28 -4.37 -4.12 -2.34
CA LEU A 28 -5.76 -4.36 -1.92
C LEU A 28 -6.69 -4.61 -3.10
N LYS A 29 -6.61 -3.76 -4.14
CA LYS A 29 -7.40 -3.96 -5.35
C LYS A 29 -7.12 -5.31 -6.01
N LYS A 30 -5.86 -5.75 -6.06
CA LYS A 30 -5.51 -7.07 -6.61
C LYS A 30 -5.94 -8.23 -5.73
N LEU A 31 -5.94 -8.06 -4.41
CA LEU A 31 -6.51 -9.04 -3.49
C LEU A 31 -8.01 -9.17 -3.70
N GLU A 32 -8.74 -8.07 -3.85
CA GLU A 32 -10.18 -8.08 -4.15
C GLU A 32 -10.48 -8.77 -5.49
N GLU A 33 -9.74 -8.44 -6.55
CA GLU A 33 -9.87 -9.09 -7.88
C GLU A 33 -9.62 -10.60 -7.84
N THR A 34 -8.86 -11.09 -6.85
CA THR A 34 -8.52 -12.51 -6.67
C THR A 34 -9.25 -13.16 -5.50
N SER A 35 -10.28 -12.51 -4.96
CA SER A 35 -11.06 -12.99 -3.81
C SER A 35 -10.20 -13.36 -2.60
N GLY A 36 -9.14 -12.58 -2.34
CA GLY A 36 -8.19 -12.82 -1.24
C GLY A 36 -7.14 -13.90 -1.51
N ASN A 37 -7.06 -14.46 -2.72
CA ASN A 37 -6.06 -15.47 -3.05
C ASN A 37 -4.66 -14.87 -3.22
N VAL A 38 -3.91 -14.79 -2.11
CA VAL A 38 -2.56 -14.20 -2.04
C VAL A 38 -1.58 -14.83 -3.05
N THR A 39 -1.67 -16.13 -3.31
CA THR A 39 -0.79 -16.80 -4.29
C THR A 39 -1.05 -16.25 -5.69
N ARG A 40 -2.32 -16.21 -6.10
CA ARG A 40 -2.71 -15.67 -7.40
C ARG A 40 -2.45 -14.17 -7.50
N THR A 41 -2.64 -13.42 -6.42
CA THR A 41 -2.26 -12.00 -6.36
C THR A 41 -0.77 -11.81 -6.60
N ALA A 42 0.08 -12.62 -5.97
CA ALA A 42 1.53 -12.54 -6.13
C ALA A 42 1.95 -12.82 -7.58
N GLU A 43 1.37 -13.86 -8.21
CA GLU A 43 1.58 -14.16 -9.63
C GLU A 43 1.17 -12.99 -10.54
N LEU A 44 -0.01 -12.39 -10.31
CA LEU A 44 -0.49 -11.24 -11.09
C LEU A 44 0.39 -10.00 -10.92
N LEU A 45 0.97 -9.81 -9.73
CA LEU A 45 1.88 -8.71 -9.43
C LEU A 45 3.32 -8.99 -9.90
N GLY A 46 3.63 -10.20 -10.37
CA GLY A 46 5.00 -10.62 -10.70
C GLY A 46 5.92 -10.65 -9.48
N LEU A 47 5.35 -10.89 -8.29
CA LEU A 47 6.08 -10.92 -7.03
C LEU A 47 6.15 -12.34 -6.49
N GLU A 48 7.26 -12.66 -5.84
CA GLU A 48 7.32 -13.83 -4.98
C GLU A 48 6.27 -13.74 -3.86
N ARG A 49 5.59 -14.84 -3.57
CA ARG A 49 4.55 -14.90 -2.53
C ARG A 49 5.07 -14.40 -1.17
N SER A 50 6.30 -14.75 -0.80
CA SER A 50 6.95 -14.30 0.43
C SER A 50 7.21 -12.79 0.46
N ASN A 51 7.50 -12.18 -0.68
CA ASN A 51 7.66 -10.74 -0.81
C ASN A 51 6.32 -10.03 -0.64
N LEU A 52 5.25 -10.57 -1.24
CA LEU A 52 3.90 -10.04 -1.06
C LEU A 52 3.47 -10.09 0.41
N TYR A 53 3.69 -11.21 1.11
CA TYR A 53 3.39 -11.30 2.55
C TYR A 53 4.14 -10.26 3.39
N ARG A 54 5.44 -10.04 3.13
CA ARG A 54 6.20 -9.00 3.84
C ARG A 54 5.62 -7.61 3.56
N LYS A 55 5.30 -7.31 2.30
CA LYS A 55 4.67 -6.03 1.92
C LYS A 55 3.32 -5.84 2.60
N MET A 56 2.46 -6.86 2.58
CA MET A 56 1.18 -6.84 3.27
C MET A 56 1.35 -6.56 4.76
N LYS A 57 2.31 -7.22 5.43
CA LYS A 57 2.61 -6.98 6.85
C LYS A 57 3.09 -5.54 7.11
N THR A 58 4.02 -5.04 6.29
CA THR A 58 4.54 -3.66 6.42
C THR A 58 3.46 -2.61 6.17
N LEU A 59 2.58 -2.85 5.20
CA LEU A 59 1.51 -1.93 4.79
C LEU A 59 0.22 -2.09 5.62
N GLY A 60 0.23 -2.92 6.67
CA GLY A 60 -0.94 -3.17 7.52
C GLY A 60 -2.13 -3.79 6.78
N ILE A 61 -1.85 -4.58 5.74
CA ILE A 61 -2.86 -5.39 5.04
C ILE A 61 -2.94 -6.73 5.79
N GLY A 62 -3.96 -6.89 6.61
CA GLY A 62 -4.22 -8.15 7.28
C GLY A 62 -4.63 -9.22 6.26
N PRO A 63 -4.24 -10.50 6.45
CA PRO A 63 -4.97 -11.57 5.80
C PRO A 63 -6.41 -11.45 6.32
N ASN A 64 -7.36 -11.12 5.44
CA ASN A 64 -8.77 -11.15 5.80
C ASN A 64 -9.06 -12.53 6.43
N GLU A 65 -9.62 -12.53 7.64
CA GLU A 65 -10.26 -13.71 8.22
C GLU A 65 -11.35 -14.26 7.29
#